data_AF-A0A960YWP7-F1
#
_entry.id   AF-A0A960YWP7-F1
#
_cell.length_a   1.000
_cell.length_b   1.000
_cell.length_c   1.000
_cell.angle_alpha   90.00
_cell.angle_beta   90.00
_cell.angle_gamma   90.00
#
_symmetry.space_group_name_H-M   'P 1'
#
loop_
_entity.id
_entity.type
_entity.pdbx_description
1 polymer ?
#
loop_
_entity_poly.entity_id
_entity_poly.type
_entity_poly.pdbx_seq_one_letter_code
_entity_poly.pdbx_strand_id
1 'polypeptide(L)'
;MEKLKIGFLILLFSLVAILTYSLTRSWFFFDKGIDLTEEEPIIEEKKAPTPISNDAIFENAEVIWEKFLYYPTDLSTEQGGNGPTGILHHARNLTFVNLHNGIVSKVFAKKVYIWDYFPGEFAKKKSILDDNKENETLDLGQIMIILAMTRDTNKDGFLNYKDKMKIFLYDPEEESLATVLPDEYYYEKMFFNTSKNILAMIVNKLPTKKEPSPSSKVYTYNISTKTGILVDLSENNSNKKKKA
;
A
#
# COMPACT_ATOMS: atom_id res chain seq x y z
N MET A 1 58.79 1.98 23.63
CA MET A 1 57.79 1.22 22.86
C MET A 1 56.41 1.15 23.53
N GLU A 2 56.26 1.31 24.84
CA GLU A 2 54.96 1.20 25.53
C GLU A 2 53.98 2.33 25.23
N LYS A 3 54.46 3.58 25.08
CA LYS A 3 53.62 4.74 24.75
C LYS A 3 52.93 4.62 23.38
N LEU A 4 53.58 3.98 22.40
CA LEU A 4 53.01 3.68 21.09
C LEU A 4 51.95 2.57 21.16
N LYS A 5 52.15 1.56 22.03
CA LYS A 5 51.18 0.49 22.25
C LYS A 5 49.90 1.01 22.92
N ILE A 6 50.04 1.92 23.89
CA ILE A 6 48.90 2.56 24.56
C ILE A 6 48.12 3.46 23.59
N GLY A 7 48.81 4.23 22.75
CA GLY A 7 48.17 5.06 21.72
C GLY A 7 47.38 4.23 20.71
N PHE A 8 47.91 3.09 20.27
CA PHE A 8 47.22 2.19 19.35
C PHE A 8 45.98 1.54 20.00
N LEU A 9 46.06 1.18 21.29
CA LEU A 9 44.97 0.57 22.03
C LEU A 9 43.81 1.55 22.25
N ILE A 10 44.11 2.82 22.54
CA ILE A 10 43.11 3.90 22.63
C ILE A 10 42.44 4.13 21.27
N LEU A 11 43.20 4.12 20.17
CA LEU A 11 42.66 4.30 18.83
C LEU A 11 41.75 3.14 18.42
N LEU A 12 42.15 1.90 18.71
CA LEU A 12 41.34 0.71 18.46
C LEU A 12 40.04 0.75 19.27
N PHE A 13 40.10 1.13 20.54
CA PHE A 13 38.92 1.24 21.40
C PHE A 13 37.96 2.33 20.91
N SER A 14 38.49 3.49 20.48
CA SER A 14 37.69 4.55 19.87
C SER A 14 37.00 4.07 18.58
N LEU A 15 37.72 3.34 17.73
CA LEU A 15 37.17 2.82 16.48
C LEU A 15 36.05 1.80 16.74
N VAL A 16 36.24 0.89 17.70
CA VAL A 16 35.21 -0.06 18.13
C VAL A 16 34.00 0.67 18.71
N ALA A 17 34.21 1.67 19.56
CA ALA A 17 33.13 2.47 20.15
C ALA A 17 32.29 3.18 19.07
N ILE A 18 32.94 3.79 18.08
CA ILE A 18 32.28 4.43 16.93
C ILE A 18 31.49 3.41 16.11
N LEU A 19 32.06 2.23 15.85
CA LEU A 19 31.38 1.16 15.11
C LEU A 19 30.17 0.62 15.87
N THR A 20 30.29 0.40 17.18
CA THR A 20 29.15 -0.03 17.99
C THR A 20 28.10 1.06 18.04
N TYR A 21 28.47 2.33 18.17
CA TYR A 21 27.53 3.44 18.14
C TYR A 21 26.81 3.54 16.79
N SER A 22 27.52 3.42 15.67
CA SER A 22 26.91 3.48 14.34
C SER A 22 25.97 2.31 14.07
N LEU A 23 26.36 1.10 14.46
CA LEU A 23 25.52 -0.11 14.35
C LEU A 23 24.27 -0.01 15.24
N THR A 24 24.42 0.44 16.49
CA THR A 24 23.29 0.58 17.42
C THR A 24 22.33 1.67 16.96
N ARG A 25 22.86 2.80 16.47
CA ARG A 25 22.04 3.89 15.91
C ARG A 25 21.33 3.44 14.63
N SER A 26 22.03 2.70 13.74
CA SER A 26 21.44 2.14 12.53
C SER A 26 20.31 1.15 12.83
N TRP A 27 20.47 0.28 13.83
CA TRP A 27 19.40 -0.61 14.29
C TRP A 27 18.21 0.17 14.86
N PHE A 28 18.47 1.24 15.61
CA PHE A 28 17.42 2.12 16.13
C PHE A 28 16.63 2.82 15.00
N PHE A 29 17.29 3.18 13.89
CA PHE A 29 16.63 3.72 12.69
C PHE A 29 15.84 2.66 11.90
N PHE A 30 16.29 1.41 11.90
CA PHE A 30 15.55 0.30 11.27
C PHE A 30 14.27 -0.06 12.03
N ASP A 31 14.27 0.02 13.36
CA ASP A 31 13.14 -0.38 14.20
C ASP A 31 12.09 0.72 14.40
N LYS A 32 12.50 2.00 14.33
CA LYS A 32 11.57 3.15 14.45
C LYS A 32 11.06 3.72 13.13
N GLY A 33 11.59 3.27 12.00
CA GLY A 33 11.35 3.93 10.73
C GLY A 33 12.04 5.29 10.68
N ILE A 34 12.44 5.69 9.48
CA ILE A 34 13.13 6.95 9.26
C ILE A 34 12.08 8.05 9.43
N ASP A 35 12.13 8.81 10.53
CA ASP A 35 11.59 10.16 10.55
C ASP A 35 12.44 10.96 9.56
N LEU A 36 11.88 11.18 8.37
CA LEU A 36 12.41 12.11 7.39
C LEU A 36 12.30 13.52 8.00
N THR A 37 13.32 13.91 8.78
CA THR A 37 13.63 15.33 8.89
C THR A 37 14.25 15.67 7.54
N GLU A 38 13.46 16.25 6.64
CA GLU A 38 13.94 16.80 5.38
C GLU A 38 15.04 17.82 5.71
N GLU A 39 16.30 17.49 5.44
CA GLU A 39 17.29 18.54 5.22
C GLU A 39 16.90 19.22 3.91
N GLU A 40 16.42 20.46 4.03
CA GLU A 40 15.95 21.29 2.92
C GLU A 40 17.02 21.34 1.82
N PRO A 41 16.71 20.91 0.58
CA PRO A 41 17.65 21.01 -0.52
C PRO A 41 17.91 22.47 -0.86
N ILE A 42 19.19 22.79 -1.05
CA ILE A 42 19.69 24.08 -1.51
C ILE A 42 18.95 24.49 -2.79
N ILE A 43 18.43 25.71 -2.74
CA ILE A 43 17.52 26.35 -3.70
C ILE A 43 18.15 26.39 -5.10
N GLU A 44 17.58 25.64 -6.04
CA GLU A 44 17.40 26.12 -7.42
C GLU A 44 15.91 26.44 -7.61
N GLU A 45 15.61 27.64 -8.08
CA GLU A 45 14.27 28.19 -8.25
C GLU A 45 13.34 27.26 -9.08
N LYS A 46 12.58 26.42 -8.39
CA LYS A 46 11.30 25.89 -8.85
C LYS A 46 10.28 26.15 -7.75
N LYS A 47 9.18 26.79 -8.17
CA LYS A 47 8.02 27.20 -7.35
C LYS A 47 7.94 26.50 -6.00
N ALA A 48 8.00 27.29 -4.93
CA ALA A 48 7.78 26.84 -3.57
C ALA A 48 6.57 25.87 -3.52
N PRO A 49 6.69 24.72 -2.84
CA PRO A 49 5.54 23.85 -2.62
C PRO A 49 4.48 24.70 -1.92
N THR A 50 3.30 24.80 -2.53
CA THR A 50 2.15 25.44 -1.92
C THR A 50 1.90 24.74 -0.59
N PRO A 51 1.80 25.47 0.54
CA PRO A 51 1.41 24.83 1.79
C PRO A 51 0.06 24.16 1.56
N ILE A 52 0.01 22.84 1.77
CA ILE A 52 -1.23 22.07 1.74
C ILE A 52 -2.08 22.67 2.86
N SER A 53 -3.15 23.40 2.51
CA SER A 53 -4.01 24.00 3.52
C SER A 53 -4.67 22.89 4.33
N ASN A 54 -4.97 23.15 5.61
CA ASN A 54 -5.73 22.23 6.45
C ASN A 54 -7.05 21.79 5.81
N ASP A 55 -7.55 22.56 4.83
CA ASP A 55 -8.77 22.27 4.08
C ASP A 55 -8.65 20.99 3.25
N ALA A 56 -7.46 20.62 2.76
CA ALA A 56 -7.28 19.40 1.95
C ALA A 56 -7.56 18.10 2.73
N ILE A 57 -7.39 18.12 4.06
CA ILE A 57 -7.77 16.98 4.91
C ILE A 57 -9.29 16.89 5.00
N PHE A 58 -9.97 18.02 5.20
CA PHE A 58 -11.43 18.08 5.29
C PHE A 58 -12.11 17.79 3.96
N GLU A 59 -11.50 18.18 2.83
CA GLU A 59 -12.02 17.91 1.49
C GLU A 59 -12.04 16.42 1.14
N ASN A 60 -11.14 15.63 1.74
CA ASN A 60 -11.03 14.19 1.49
C ASN A 60 -11.49 13.33 2.67
N ALA A 61 -12.16 13.97 3.65
CA ALA A 61 -12.73 13.29 4.81
C ALA A 61 -14.17 12.89 4.51
N GLU A 62 -14.52 11.64 4.82
CA GLU A 62 -15.86 11.12 4.57
C GLU A 62 -16.33 10.28 5.76
N VAL A 63 -17.62 10.40 6.07
CA VAL A 63 -18.28 9.54 7.06
C VAL A 63 -18.88 8.35 6.33
N ILE A 64 -18.48 7.14 6.72
CA ILE A 64 -18.98 5.88 6.17
C ILE A 64 -19.62 5.04 7.26
N TRP A 65 -20.61 4.23 6.83
CA TRP A 65 -21.38 3.32 7.67
C TRP A 65 -21.98 3.98 8.92
N GLU A 66 -22.27 5.28 8.84
CA GLU A 66 -22.84 6.11 9.91
C GLU A 66 -22.04 6.13 11.24
N LYS A 67 -20.84 5.54 11.23
CA LYS A 67 -20.08 5.24 12.45
C LYS A 67 -18.62 5.69 12.37
N PHE A 68 -18.04 5.71 11.18
CA PHE A 68 -16.62 5.98 11.02
C PHE A 68 -16.40 7.21 10.15
N LEU A 69 -15.65 8.18 10.67
CA LEU A 69 -15.01 9.20 9.85
C LEU A 69 -13.66 8.67 9.42
N TYR A 70 -13.38 8.67 8.12
CA TYR A 70 -12.05 8.36 7.63
C TYR A 70 -11.50 9.52 6.80
N TYR A 71 -10.18 9.69 6.82
CA TYR A 71 -9.50 10.69 6.00
C TYR A 71 -8.06 10.26 5.66
N PRO A 72 -7.56 10.63 4.46
CA PRO A 72 -6.18 10.41 4.10
C PRO A 72 -5.26 11.34 4.90
N THR A 73 -4.07 10.82 5.22
CA THR A 73 -3.03 11.54 5.93
C THR A 73 -1.74 11.52 5.13
N ASP A 74 -0.94 12.58 5.30
CA ASP A 74 0.29 12.81 4.53
C ASP A 74 0.01 12.72 3.01
N LEU A 75 -0.82 13.63 2.50
CA LEU A 75 -1.20 13.65 1.07
C LEU A 75 0.03 13.85 0.18
N SER A 76 0.09 13.10 -0.91
CA SER A 76 1.06 13.29 -1.99
C SER A 76 0.58 14.38 -2.94
N THR A 77 1.53 15.12 -3.51
CA THR A 77 1.24 16.10 -4.56
C THR A 77 0.94 15.46 -5.92
N GLU A 78 1.25 14.17 -6.07
CA GLU A 78 0.95 13.38 -7.26
C GLU A 78 -0.56 13.13 -7.39
N GLN A 79 -1.11 13.32 -8.59
CA GLN A 79 -2.51 13.09 -8.91
C GLN A 79 -2.71 11.76 -9.65
N GLY A 80 -3.72 10.99 -9.25
CA GLY A 80 -4.07 9.72 -9.88
C GLY A 80 -4.86 8.78 -8.96
N GLY A 81 -5.55 7.81 -9.54
CA GLY A 81 -6.37 6.81 -8.85
C GLY A 81 -7.17 5.97 -9.86
N ASN A 82 -7.29 4.67 -9.64
CA ASN A 82 -8.02 3.73 -10.53
C ASN A 82 -9.30 3.18 -9.88
N GLY A 83 -9.65 3.68 -8.70
CA GLY A 83 -10.75 3.25 -7.86
C GLY A 83 -12.09 3.82 -8.33
N PRO A 84 -13.18 3.19 -7.89
CA PRO A 84 -14.54 3.56 -8.29
C PRO A 84 -14.96 4.95 -7.80
N THR A 85 -14.31 5.45 -6.74
CA THR A 85 -14.58 6.75 -6.11
C THR A 85 -13.84 7.91 -6.77
N GLY A 86 -12.85 7.64 -7.63
CA GLY A 86 -12.14 8.68 -8.39
C GLY A 86 -11.25 9.59 -7.53
N ILE A 87 -10.65 9.05 -6.47
CA ILE A 87 -9.71 9.79 -5.59
C ILE A 87 -8.60 10.41 -6.44
N LEU A 88 -8.40 11.72 -6.25
CA LEU A 88 -7.45 12.50 -7.04
C LEU A 88 -6.06 12.57 -6.40
N HIS A 89 -5.94 12.31 -5.09
CA HIS A 89 -4.69 12.46 -4.34
C HIS A 89 -4.28 11.16 -3.65
N HIS A 90 -3.04 10.75 -3.87
CA HIS A 90 -2.44 9.62 -3.14
C HIS A 90 -2.16 10.01 -1.68
N ALA A 91 -2.13 9.02 -0.78
CA ALA A 91 -1.89 9.25 0.64
C ALA A 91 -0.72 8.40 1.16
N ARG A 92 -0.10 8.77 2.29
CA ARG A 92 0.86 7.87 2.96
C ARG A 92 0.24 7.03 4.05
N ASN A 93 -0.96 7.37 4.50
CA ASN A 93 -1.76 6.54 5.39
C ASN A 93 -3.23 6.95 5.37
N LEU A 94 -4.08 6.12 5.95
CA LEU A 94 -5.49 6.42 6.21
C LEU A 94 -5.72 6.40 7.72
N THR A 95 -6.49 7.36 8.20
CA THR A 95 -6.90 7.44 9.61
C THR A 95 -8.40 7.27 9.70
N PHE A 96 -8.82 6.45 10.66
CA PHE A 96 -10.21 6.22 11.01
C PHE A 96 -10.48 6.76 12.41
N VAL A 97 -11.65 7.36 12.56
CA VAL A 97 -12.17 7.84 13.84
C VAL A 97 -13.56 7.23 14.03
N ASN A 98 -13.71 6.43 15.07
CA ASN A 98 -15.00 5.92 15.46
C ASN A 98 -15.79 7.04 16.16
N LEU A 99 -16.92 7.43 15.56
CA LEU A 99 -17.70 8.58 16.00
C LEU A 99 -18.49 8.33 17.29
N HIS A 100 -18.68 7.07 17.69
CA HIS A 100 -19.39 6.74 18.92
C HIS A 100 -18.50 6.85 20.16
N ASN A 101 -17.23 6.47 20.05
CA ASN A 101 -16.31 6.40 21.20
C ASN A 101 -15.08 7.33 21.06
N GLY A 102 -14.87 7.96 19.91
CA GLY A 102 -13.75 8.86 19.64
C GLY A 102 -12.41 8.15 19.44
N ILE A 103 -12.38 6.82 19.34
CA ILE A 103 -11.14 6.06 19.12
C ILE A 103 -10.60 6.36 17.73
N VAL A 104 -9.30 6.64 17.66
CA VAL A 104 -8.58 6.95 16.43
C VAL A 104 -7.63 5.79 16.12
N SER A 105 -7.74 5.24 14.92
CA SER A 105 -6.91 4.15 14.44
C SER A 105 -6.26 4.52 13.10
N LYS A 106 -5.00 4.10 12.92
CA LYS A 106 -4.29 4.21 11.64
C LYS A 106 -4.32 2.86 10.95
N VAL A 107 -4.60 2.87 9.64
CA VAL A 107 -4.67 1.65 8.85
C VAL A 107 -3.32 0.93 8.78
N PHE A 108 -2.24 1.67 8.53
CA PHE A 108 -0.88 1.13 8.52
C PHE A 108 -0.08 1.65 9.73
N ALA A 109 0.68 0.76 10.37
CA ALA A 109 1.58 1.16 11.45
C ALA A 109 2.72 2.08 10.98
N LYS A 110 3.11 1.97 9.71
CA LYS A 110 4.15 2.78 9.05
C LYS A 110 3.57 3.56 7.87
N LYS A 111 4.24 4.64 7.46
CA LYS A 111 3.90 5.33 6.20
C LYS A 111 4.11 4.38 5.02
N VAL A 112 3.13 4.31 4.14
CA VAL A 112 3.15 3.50 2.90
C VAL A 112 2.86 4.41 1.71
N TYR A 113 2.72 3.88 0.50
CA TYR A 113 2.18 4.65 -0.61
C TYR A 113 0.81 4.11 -0.98
N ILE A 114 -0.25 4.85 -0.66
CA ILE A 114 -1.63 4.45 -0.95
C ILE A 114 -2.01 5.04 -2.31
N TRP A 115 -2.20 4.15 -3.28
CA TRP A 115 -2.63 4.51 -4.61
C TRP A 115 -4.12 4.84 -4.65
N ASP A 116 -4.92 4.02 -3.98
CA ASP A 116 -6.38 4.13 -3.98
C ASP A 116 -7.01 3.44 -2.78
N TYR A 117 -8.22 3.83 -2.43
CA TYR A 117 -9.00 3.22 -1.35
C TYR A 117 -10.50 3.46 -1.55
N PHE A 118 -11.34 2.51 -1.15
CA PHE A 118 -12.78 2.67 -1.24
C PHE A 118 -13.49 1.72 -0.30
N PRO A 119 -14.67 2.10 0.25
CA PRO A 119 -15.49 1.18 1.02
C PRO A 119 -15.92 0.02 0.11
N GLY A 120 -16.05 -1.18 0.66
CA GLY A 120 -16.49 -2.36 -0.06
C GLY A 120 -17.93 -2.26 -0.58
N GLU A 121 -18.74 -1.44 0.08
CA GLU A 121 -20.02 -0.94 -0.42
C GLU A 121 -19.78 0.25 -1.35
N PHE A 122 -19.49 -0.01 -2.63
CA PHE A 122 -19.31 1.04 -3.63
C PHE A 122 -20.24 0.85 -4.82
N ALA A 123 -20.77 1.95 -5.35
CA ALA A 123 -21.48 1.97 -6.62
C ALA A 123 -20.51 2.35 -7.74
N LYS A 124 -20.25 1.44 -8.68
CA LYS A 124 -19.39 1.73 -9.84
C LYS A 124 -20.12 2.65 -10.83
N LYS A 125 -19.58 3.85 -11.10
CA LYS A 125 -20.10 4.72 -12.16
C LYS A 125 -19.58 4.24 -13.52
N LYS A 126 -20.48 3.79 -14.41
CA LYS A 126 -20.12 3.13 -15.69
C LYS A 126 -19.69 4.11 -16.79
N SER A 127 -20.16 5.36 -16.76
CA SER A 127 -19.89 6.40 -17.77
C SER A 127 -20.51 7.74 -17.34
N ILE A 128 -20.08 8.86 -17.94
CA ILE A 128 -20.70 10.19 -17.80
C ILE A 128 -22.02 10.31 -18.61
N LEU A 129 -22.27 9.38 -19.54
CA LEU A 129 -23.32 9.49 -20.59
C LEU A 129 -24.50 8.51 -20.46
N ASP A 130 -24.57 7.70 -19.42
CA ASP A 130 -25.67 6.72 -19.24
C ASP A 130 -26.20 6.79 -17.80
N ASP A 131 -27.44 7.26 -17.67
CA ASP A 131 -28.13 7.48 -16.38
C ASP A 131 -28.60 6.16 -15.72
N ASN A 132 -28.43 5.02 -16.39
CA ASN A 132 -28.73 3.71 -15.83
C ASN A 132 -27.60 3.24 -14.89
N LYS A 133 -27.67 3.69 -13.64
CA LYS A 133 -26.83 3.21 -12.53
C LYS A 133 -27.22 1.78 -12.14
N GLU A 134 -26.63 0.78 -12.78
CA GLU A 134 -26.59 -0.56 -12.19
C GLU A 134 -25.54 -0.56 -11.06
N ASN A 135 -26.02 -0.58 -9.82
CA ASN A 135 -25.16 -0.70 -8.65
C ASN A 135 -24.57 -2.12 -8.59
N GLU A 136 -23.35 -2.29 -9.07
CA GLU A 136 -22.56 -3.49 -8.75
C GLU A 136 -21.99 -3.33 -7.33
N THR A 137 -22.70 -3.85 -6.31
CA THR A 137 -22.23 -3.87 -4.92
C THR A 137 -21.50 -5.17 -4.62
N LEU A 138 -20.25 -5.11 -4.16
CA LEU A 138 -19.63 -6.24 -3.46
C LEU A 138 -20.17 -6.24 -2.04
N ASP A 139 -20.74 -7.36 -1.58
CA ASP A 139 -21.14 -7.51 -0.18
C ASP A 139 -19.90 -7.81 0.66
N LEU A 140 -19.10 -6.76 0.86
CA LEU A 140 -17.91 -6.73 1.70
C LEU A 140 -18.24 -6.26 3.12
N GLY A 141 -19.49 -5.84 3.37
CA GLY A 141 -19.90 -5.18 4.60
C GLY A 141 -19.01 -3.96 4.91
N GLN A 142 -18.64 -3.83 6.18
CA GLN A 142 -17.87 -2.70 6.70
C GLN A 142 -16.36 -2.87 6.51
N ILE A 143 -15.94 -3.27 5.30
CA ILE A 143 -14.54 -3.45 4.94
C ILE A 143 -14.12 -2.37 3.95
N MET A 144 -12.95 -1.76 4.18
CA MET A 144 -12.30 -0.88 3.22
C MET A 144 -11.29 -1.65 2.38
N ILE A 145 -11.39 -1.53 1.06
CA ILE A 145 -10.37 -2.02 0.13
C ILE A 145 -9.33 -0.92 -0.05
N ILE A 146 -8.05 -1.29 0.08
CA ILE A 146 -6.94 -0.35 -0.05
C ILE A 146 -5.91 -0.93 -1.03
N LEU A 147 -5.52 -0.11 -1.99
CA LEU A 147 -4.44 -0.39 -2.92
C LEU A 147 -3.20 0.37 -2.47
N ALA A 148 -2.16 -0.35 -2.05
CA ALA A 148 -0.96 0.30 -1.52
C ALA A 148 0.35 -0.43 -1.87
N MET A 149 1.42 0.34 -1.97
CA MET A 149 2.80 -0.13 -2.03
C MET A 149 3.42 -0.01 -0.62
N THR A 150 3.87 -1.14 -0.08
CA THR A 150 4.34 -1.24 1.32
C THR A 150 5.83 -1.61 1.45
N ARG A 151 6.47 -1.92 0.32
CA ARG A 151 7.87 -2.32 0.22
C ARG A 151 8.48 -1.62 -1.00
N ASP A 152 9.71 -1.13 -0.84
CA ASP A 152 10.52 -0.62 -1.94
C ASP A 152 10.96 -1.80 -2.81
N THR A 153 10.29 -1.95 -3.93
CA THR A 153 10.48 -3.05 -4.89
C THR A 153 11.38 -2.65 -6.05
N ASN A 154 11.55 -1.35 -6.30
CA ASN A 154 12.44 -0.83 -7.34
C ASN A 154 13.87 -0.53 -6.80
N LYS A 155 14.05 -0.56 -5.48
CA LYS A 155 15.28 -0.34 -4.72
C LYS A 155 15.86 1.06 -4.86
N ASP A 156 15.01 2.07 -5.03
CA ASP A 156 15.43 3.47 -5.09
C ASP A 156 15.50 4.14 -3.70
N GLY A 157 15.09 3.45 -2.64
CA GLY A 157 15.09 3.93 -1.26
C GLY A 157 13.80 4.65 -0.86
N PHE A 158 12.84 4.85 -1.77
CA PHE A 158 11.63 5.63 -1.53
C PHE A 158 10.37 4.89 -2.02
N LEU A 159 9.37 4.74 -1.15
CA LEU A 159 8.07 4.22 -1.60
C LEU A 159 7.39 5.21 -2.55
N ASN A 160 7.09 4.78 -3.78
CA ASN A 160 6.42 5.62 -4.78
C ASN A 160 5.56 4.81 -5.76
N TYR A 161 4.96 5.48 -6.74
CA TYR A 161 4.05 4.87 -7.72
C TYR A 161 4.71 3.80 -8.61
N LYS A 162 6.05 3.80 -8.72
CA LYS A 162 6.79 2.79 -9.50
C LYS A 162 6.90 1.46 -8.76
N ASP A 163 6.64 1.46 -7.45
CA ASP A 163 6.64 0.25 -6.66
C ASP A 163 5.46 -0.66 -6.97
N LYS A 164 5.66 -1.95 -6.71
CA LYS A 164 4.64 -2.96 -6.94
C LYS A 164 3.61 -2.92 -5.83
N MET A 165 2.35 -2.87 -6.25
CA MET A 165 1.19 -2.67 -5.40
C MET A 165 0.65 -3.99 -4.86
N LYS A 166 0.02 -3.92 -3.68
CA LYS A 166 -0.79 -5.00 -3.10
C LYS A 166 -2.18 -4.49 -2.76
N ILE A 167 -3.10 -5.43 -2.59
CA ILE A 167 -4.47 -5.17 -2.11
C ILE A 167 -4.56 -5.57 -0.65
N PHE A 168 -5.13 -4.68 0.15
CA PHE A 168 -5.42 -4.88 1.55
C PHE A 168 -6.91 -4.73 1.82
N LEU A 169 -7.40 -5.47 2.80
CA LEU A 169 -8.74 -5.37 3.36
C LEU A 169 -8.60 -4.88 4.79
N TYR A 170 -9.17 -3.72 5.09
CA TYR A 170 -9.17 -3.15 6.42
C TYR A 170 -10.56 -3.23 7.06
N ASP A 171 -10.61 -3.79 8.25
CA ASP A 171 -11.78 -3.82 9.12
C ASP A 171 -11.60 -2.79 10.25
N PRO A 172 -12.37 -1.70 10.28
CA PRO A 172 -12.26 -0.68 11.31
C PRO A 172 -12.93 -1.06 12.64
N GLU A 173 -13.78 -2.09 12.68
CA GLU A 173 -14.35 -2.59 13.94
C GLU A 173 -13.31 -3.43 14.70
N GLU A 174 -12.65 -4.34 13.98
CA GLU A 174 -11.63 -5.23 14.53
C GLU A 174 -10.22 -4.61 14.50
N GLU A 175 -10.09 -3.39 13.96
CA GLU A 175 -8.82 -2.71 13.67
C GLU A 175 -7.81 -3.61 12.95
N SER A 176 -8.30 -4.46 12.03
CA SER A 176 -7.52 -5.53 11.42
C SER A 176 -7.23 -5.26 9.95
N LEU A 177 -5.98 -5.50 9.53
CA LEU A 177 -5.53 -5.32 8.16
C LEU A 177 -5.06 -6.66 7.58
N ALA A 178 -5.79 -7.17 6.58
CA ALA A 178 -5.46 -8.40 5.88
C ALA A 178 -4.88 -8.10 4.49
N THR A 179 -3.84 -8.83 4.10
CA THR A 179 -3.33 -8.81 2.72
C THR A 179 -4.06 -9.86 1.89
N VAL A 180 -4.55 -9.49 0.71
CA VAL A 180 -5.32 -10.40 -0.16
C VAL A 180 -4.40 -11.34 -0.96
N LEU A 181 -3.26 -10.82 -1.40
CA LEU A 181 -2.32 -11.52 -2.27
C LEU A 181 -1.23 -12.23 -1.47
N PRO A 182 -0.79 -13.44 -1.90
CA PRO A 182 0.39 -14.07 -1.34
C PRO A 182 1.65 -13.23 -1.55
N ASP A 183 2.68 -13.51 -0.76
CA ASP A 183 3.75 -12.54 -0.58
C ASP A 183 4.59 -12.25 -1.84
N GLU A 184 4.69 -13.24 -2.73
CA GLU A 184 5.44 -13.22 -3.98
C GLU A 184 4.70 -12.55 -5.15
N TYR A 185 3.41 -12.25 -5.00
CA TYR A 185 2.55 -11.73 -6.05
C TYR A 185 2.15 -10.28 -5.80
N TYR A 186 2.02 -9.54 -6.90
CA TYR A 186 1.67 -8.13 -6.90
C TYR A 186 0.51 -7.86 -7.83
N TYR A 187 -0.29 -6.87 -7.44
CA TYR A 187 -1.46 -6.42 -8.16
C TYR A 187 -1.10 -5.75 -9.49
N GLU A 188 -1.87 -6.06 -10.52
CA GLU A 188 -1.88 -5.31 -11.78
C GLU A 188 -3.27 -4.76 -12.10
N LYS A 189 -4.30 -5.61 -12.03
CA LYS A 189 -5.68 -5.24 -12.35
C LYS A 189 -6.69 -6.04 -11.52
N MET A 190 -7.80 -5.42 -11.14
CA MET A 190 -8.90 -6.09 -10.43
C MET A 190 -10.20 -6.05 -11.22
N PHE A 191 -11.01 -7.07 -10.98
CA PHE A 191 -12.35 -7.24 -11.46
C PHE A 191 -13.21 -7.73 -10.30
N PHE A 192 -14.40 -7.19 -10.20
CA PHE A 192 -15.35 -7.55 -9.17
C PHE A 192 -16.39 -8.50 -9.73
N ASN A 193 -16.65 -9.59 -9.04
CA ASN A 193 -17.81 -10.44 -9.29
C ASN A 193 -18.71 -10.39 -8.05
N THR A 194 -19.62 -9.42 -8.08
CA THR A 194 -20.59 -9.12 -7.02
C THR A 194 -21.52 -10.29 -6.74
N SER A 195 -22.02 -10.95 -7.78
CA SER A 195 -22.93 -12.11 -7.64
C SER A 195 -22.36 -13.29 -6.85
N LYS A 196 -21.02 -13.41 -6.81
CA LYS A 196 -20.32 -14.52 -6.13
C LYS A 196 -19.45 -14.06 -4.96
N ASN A 197 -19.42 -12.76 -4.66
CA ASN A 197 -18.47 -12.16 -3.70
C ASN A 197 -17.02 -12.58 -3.95
N ILE A 198 -16.61 -12.53 -5.23
CA ILE A 198 -15.24 -12.87 -5.66
C ILE A 198 -14.55 -11.61 -6.17
N LEU A 199 -13.35 -11.36 -5.64
CA LEU A 199 -12.38 -10.41 -6.20
C LEU A 199 -11.43 -11.18 -7.12
N ALA A 200 -11.54 -10.96 -8.42
CA ALA A 200 -10.63 -11.53 -9.40
C ALA A 200 -9.53 -10.52 -9.75
N MET A 201 -8.29 -10.97 -9.81
CA MET A 201 -7.13 -10.12 -10.04
C MET A 201 -6.23 -10.72 -11.11
N ILE A 202 -5.63 -9.85 -11.91
CA ILE A 202 -4.42 -10.17 -12.65
C ILE A 202 -3.25 -9.81 -11.75
N VAL A 203 -2.36 -10.78 -11.53
CA VAL A 203 -1.23 -10.65 -10.63
C VAL A 203 0.07 -11.01 -11.35
N ASN A 204 1.15 -10.34 -10.98
CA ASN A 204 2.49 -10.64 -11.47
C ASN A 204 3.36 -11.15 -10.35
N LYS A 205 4.18 -12.16 -10.66
CA LYS A 205 5.26 -12.59 -9.78
C LYS A 205 6.50 -11.75 -10.05
N LEU A 206 7.23 -11.38 -8.99
CA LEU A 206 8.55 -10.75 -9.17
C LEU A 206 9.48 -11.69 -9.95
N PRO A 207 10.23 -11.20 -10.94
CA PRO A 207 11.19 -12.01 -11.66
C PRO A 207 12.25 -12.51 -10.68
N THR A 208 12.47 -13.82 -10.69
CA THR A 208 13.52 -14.47 -9.90
C THR A 208 14.65 -14.89 -10.82
N LYS A 209 15.82 -15.22 -10.27
CA LYS A 209 16.92 -15.79 -11.08
C LYS A 209 16.51 -17.04 -11.88
N LYS A 210 15.45 -17.73 -11.47
CA LYS A 210 14.91 -18.94 -12.14
C LYS A 210 13.84 -18.62 -13.20
N GLU A 211 13.10 -17.52 -13.02
CA GLU A 211 12.07 -17.05 -13.95
C GLU A 211 12.28 -15.55 -14.21
N PRO A 212 13.06 -15.20 -15.25
CA PRO A 212 13.45 -13.82 -15.50
C PRO A 212 12.35 -12.97 -16.16
N SER A 213 11.33 -13.60 -16.74
CA SER A 213 10.19 -12.90 -17.36
C SER A 213 9.02 -12.80 -16.38
N PRO A 214 8.34 -11.65 -16.28
CA PRO A 214 7.10 -11.54 -15.52
C PRO A 214 6.06 -12.48 -16.12
N SER A 215 5.47 -13.35 -15.30
CA SER A 215 4.32 -14.17 -15.67
C SER A 215 3.07 -13.61 -15.01
N SER A 216 2.12 -13.18 -15.85
CA SER A 216 0.81 -12.75 -15.38
C SER A 216 -0.06 -13.98 -15.10
N LYS A 217 -0.62 -14.05 -13.90
CA LYS A 217 -1.53 -15.11 -13.47
C LYS A 217 -2.87 -14.50 -13.04
N VAL A 218 -3.90 -15.33 -13.00
CA VAL A 218 -5.19 -14.93 -12.43
C VAL A 218 -5.24 -15.41 -10.99
N TYR A 219 -5.62 -14.53 -10.08
CA TYR A 219 -5.85 -14.87 -8.69
C TYR A 219 -7.29 -14.50 -8.32
N THR A 220 -8.04 -15.44 -7.78
CA THR A 220 -9.41 -15.21 -7.31
C THR A 220 -9.41 -15.27 -5.79
N TYR A 221 -10.01 -14.28 -5.17
CA TYR A 221 -10.19 -14.21 -3.72
C TYR A 221 -11.67 -14.24 -3.39
N ASN A 222 -12.10 -15.25 -2.63
CA ASN A 222 -13.45 -15.33 -2.11
C ASN A 222 -13.50 -14.57 -0.79
N ILE A 223 -14.31 -13.51 -0.76
CA ILE A 223 -14.44 -12.59 0.36
C ILE A 223 -15.08 -13.28 1.56
N SER A 224 -16.10 -14.10 1.31
CA SER A 224 -16.89 -14.78 2.35
C SER A 224 -16.07 -15.82 3.11
N THR A 225 -15.22 -16.57 2.40
CA THR A 225 -14.35 -17.59 3.03
C THR A 225 -12.97 -17.05 3.40
N LYS A 226 -12.63 -15.81 3.00
CA LYS A 226 -11.29 -15.21 3.13
C LYS A 226 -10.17 -16.07 2.52
N THR A 227 -10.47 -16.83 1.47
CA THR A 227 -9.51 -17.73 0.80
C THR A 227 -9.25 -17.32 -0.63
N GLY A 228 -8.01 -17.47 -1.10
CA GLY A 228 -7.67 -17.22 -2.49
C GLY A 228 -7.09 -18.43 -3.23
N ILE A 229 -7.29 -18.44 -4.56
CA ILE A 229 -6.87 -19.50 -5.46
C ILE A 229 -6.12 -18.86 -6.63
N LEU A 230 -4.92 -19.37 -6.90
CA LEU A 230 -4.14 -18.99 -8.07
C LEU A 230 -4.50 -19.90 -9.25
N VAL A 231 -4.88 -19.31 -10.37
CA VAL A 231 -5.24 -20.01 -11.61
C VAL A 231 -4.17 -19.72 -12.66
N ASP A 232 -3.49 -20.78 -13.10
CA ASP A 232 -2.52 -20.69 -14.20
C ASP A 232 -3.25 -20.82 -15.54
N LEU A 233 -3.16 -19.78 -16.38
CA LEU A 233 -3.80 -19.79 -17.69
C LEU A 233 -3.08 -20.71 -18.70
N SER A 234 -1.84 -21.13 -18.40
CA SER A 234 -1.04 -21.97 -19.30
C SER A 234 -1.50 -23.44 -19.35
N GLU A 235 -2.16 -23.96 -18.31
CA GLU A 235 -2.55 -25.37 -18.23
C GLU A 235 -3.76 -25.72 -19.11
N ASN A 236 -4.68 -24.77 -19.35
CA ASN A 236 -5.93 -25.02 -20.06
C ASN A 236 -5.75 -25.27 -21.58
N ASN A 237 -4.62 -24.90 -22.16
CA ASN A 237 -4.33 -25.15 -23.58
C ASN A 237 -3.75 -26.55 -23.86
N SER A 238 -3.33 -27.28 -22.83
CA SER A 238 -2.78 -28.64 -23.00
C SER A 238 -3.88 -29.70 -23.19
N ASN A 239 -5.05 -29.51 -22.59
CA ASN A 239 -6.17 -30.46 -22.67
C ASN A 239 -7.03 -30.33 -23.94
N LYS A 240 -6.94 -29.21 -24.67
CA LYS A 240 -7.61 -29.07 -25.98
C LYS A 240 -6.85 -29.70 -27.14
N LYS A 241 -5.54 -29.97 -27.01
CA LYS A 241 -4.73 -30.61 -28.06
C LYS A 241 -4.72 -32.14 -28.06
N LYS A 242 -5.35 -32.79 -27.08
CA LYS A 242 -5.50 -34.27 -27.01
C LYS A 242 -6.86 -34.79 -27.49
N LYS A 243 -7.72 -33.93 -28.01
CA LYS A 243 -9.00 -34.29 -28.64
C LYS A 243 -9.13 -33.60 -30.01
N ALA A 244 -8.23 -33.94 -30.91
CA ALA A 244 -8.37 -33.77 -32.36
C ALA A 244 -7.79 -35.00 -33.03
#